data_AF-A0A6H2H5P0-F1
#
_entry.id   AF-A0A6H2H5P0-F1
#
_cell.length_a   1.000
_cell.length_b   1.000
_cell.length_c   1.000
_cell.angle_alpha   90.00
_cell.angle_beta   90.00
_cell.angle_gamma   90.00
#
_symmetry.space_group_name_H-M   'P 1'
#
loop_
_entity.id
_entity.type
_entity.pdbx_description
1 polymer ?
#
loop_
_entity_poly.entity_id
_entity_poly.type
_entity_poly.pdbx_seq_one_letter_code
_entity_poly.pdbx_strand_id
1 'polypeptide(L)'
;MTATNTNEIGDLNLTYLLLAQRLVREDVAVAMFRLGISRELADLLGGLSLQQIVKLSASSLVLCRFRFDDHPILSALTQDGKNVQLQQAHTAILLAGQQVALTH
;
A
#
# COMPACT_ATOMS: atom_id res chain seq x y z
N MET A 1 -11.09 28.05 5.69
CA MET A 1 -11.28 27.16 4.52
C MET A 1 -10.28 26.00 4.62
N THR A 2 -10.50 25.04 5.51
CA THR A 2 -9.58 23.91 5.76
C THR A 2 -10.27 22.55 5.61
N ALA A 3 -11.44 22.50 4.97
CA ALA A 3 -12.27 21.28 4.89
C ALA A 3 -12.04 20.42 3.64
N THR A 4 -11.29 20.90 2.64
CA THR A 4 -11.06 20.17 1.38
C THR A 4 -10.06 19.02 1.52
N ASN A 5 -8.97 19.22 2.26
CA ASN A 5 -7.89 18.23 2.33
C ASN A 5 -8.26 16.97 3.13
N THR A 6 -9.08 17.09 4.18
CA THR A 6 -9.47 15.93 5.01
C THR A 6 -10.41 14.99 4.26
N ASN A 7 -11.21 15.52 3.34
CA ASN A 7 -12.12 14.72 2.53
C ASN A 7 -11.34 13.86 1.51
N GLU A 8 -10.33 14.45 0.86
CA GLU A 8 -9.47 13.75 -0.09
C GLU A 8 -8.66 12.62 0.57
N ILE A 9 -8.16 12.84 1.80
CA ILE A 9 -7.51 11.78 2.59
C ILE A 9 -8.50 10.65 2.88
N GLY A 10 -9.76 10.99 3.19
CA GLY A 10 -10.82 10.02 3.42
C GLY A 10 -11.10 9.14 2.20
N ASP A 11 -11.26 9.76 1.04
CA ASP A 11 -11.50 9.06 -0.23
C ASP A 11 -10.34 8.16 -0.63
N LEU A 12 -9.10 8.63 -0.42
CA LEU A 12 -7.89 7.84 -0.66
C LEU A 12 -7.81 6.63 0.28
N ASN A 13 -8.06 6.82 1.57
CA ASN A 13 -8.08 5.74 2.55
C ASN A 13 -9.16 4.70 2.21
N LEU A 14 -10.36 5.15 1.80
CA LEU A 14 -11.45 4.27 1.42
C LEU A 14 -11.07 3.41 0.21
N THR A 15 -10.54 4.05 -0.83
CA THR A 15 -10.11 3.37 -2.06
C THR A 15 -9.02 2.35 -1.76
N TYR A 16 -8.04 2.71 -0.94
CA TYR A 16 -6.96 1.81 -0.53
C TYR A 16 -7.46 0.61 0.26
N LEU A 17 -8.29 0.82 1.29
CA LEU A 17 -8.81 -0.26 2.14
C LEU A 17 -9.67 -1.25 1.35
N LEU A 18 -10.49 -0.77 0.41
CA LEU A 18 -11.29 -1.62 -0.47
C LEU A 18 -10.41 -2.45 -1.41
N LEU A 19 -9.36 -1.85 -1.99
CA LEU A 19 -8.38 -2.58 -2.81
C LEU A 19 -7.65 -3.64 -1.98
N ALA A 20 -7.15 -3.26 -0.80
CA ALA A 20 -6.42 -4.16 0.09
C ALA A 20 -7.29 -5.36 0.48
N GLN A 21 -8.53 -5.12 0.90
CA GLN A 21 -9.48 -6.19 1.22
C GLN A 21 -9.75 -7.11 0.03
N ARG A 22 -9.94 -6.55 -1.18
CA ARG A 22 -10.15 -7.36 -2.39
C ARG A 22 -8.95 -8.27 -2.66
N LEU A 23 -7.73 -7.73 -2.64
CA LEU A 23 -6.51 -8.50 -2.86
C LEU A 23 -6.36 -9.64 -1.84
N VAL A 24 -6.61 -9.36 -0.55
CA VAL A 24 -6.56 -10.38 0.51
C VAL A 24 -7.55 -11.51 0.25
N ARG A 25 -8.77 -11.18 -0.19
CA ARG A 25 -9.82 -12.18 -0.48
C ARG A 25 -9.52 -13.00 -1.73
N GLU A 26 -8.80 -12.44 -2.70
CA GLU A 26 -8.36 -13.15 -3.90
C GLU A 26 -7.19 -14.09 -3.60
N ASP A 27 -6.13 -13.60 -2.97
CA ASP A 27 -4.95 -14.37 -2.58
C ASP A 27 -4.20 -13.68 -1.44
N VAL A 28 -4.30 -14.24 -0.23
CA VAL A 28 -3.67 -13.70 0.98
C VAL A 28 -2.14 -13.61 0.83
N ALA A 29 -1.48 -14.60 0.23
CA ALA A 29 -0.04 -14.63 0.12
C ALA A 29 0.47 -13.53 -0.83
N VAL A 30 -0.21 -13.37 -1.97
CA VAL A 30 0.10 -12.29 -2.93
C VAL A 30 -0.22 -10.93 -2.33
N ALA A 31 -1.32 -10.79 -1.60
CA ALA A 31 -1.69 -9.55 -0.92
C ALA A 31 -0.65 -9.14 0.13
N MET A 32 -0.20 -10.05 0.98
CA MET A 32 0.87 -9.80 1.96
C MET A 32 2.13 -9.26 1.28
N PHE A 33 2.56 -9.89 0.19
CA PHE A 33 3.74 -9.45 -0.56
C PHE A 33 3.55 -8.08 -1.21
N ARG A 34 2.41 -7.85 -1.88
CA ARG A 34 2.12 -6.60 -2.60
C ARG A 34 1.90 -5.41 -1.67
N LEU A 35 1.18 -5.64 -0.57
CA LEU A 35 0.84 -4.60 0.41
C LEU A 35 1.95 -4.41 1.44
N GLY A 36 2.87 -5.36 1.60
CA GLY A 36 3.92 -5.31 2.62
C GLY A 36 3.36 -5.42 4.04
N ILE A 37 2.41 -6.32 4.25
CA ILE A 37 1.69 -6.49 5.53
C ILE A 37 1.87 -7.89 6.10
N SER A 38 1.75 -8.02 7.43
CA SER A 38 1.78 -9.32 8.10
C SER A 38 0.52 -10.14 7.82
N ARG A 39 0.58 -11.44 8.12
CA ARG A 39 -0.57 -12.35 7.97
C ARG A 39 -1.74 -11.92 8.84
N GLU A 40 -1.46 -11.52 10.07
CA GLU A 40 -2.46 -11.09 11.05
C GLU A 40 -3.21 -9.85 10.56
N LEU A 41 -2.48 -8.89 9.95
CA LEU A 41 -3.09 -7.70 9.36
C LEU A 41 -3.89 -8.05 8.09
N ALA A 42 -3.39 -8.98 7.27
CA ALA A 42 -4.12 -9.46 6.10
C ALA A 42 -5.46 -10.11 6.52
N ASP A 43 -5.43 -11.04 7.47
CA ASP A 43 -6.62 -11.73 7.98
C ASP A 43 -7.64 -10.73 8.57
N LEU A 44 -7.17 -9.73 9.33
CA LEU A 44 -8.01 -8.65 9.85
C LEU A 44 -8.67 -7.86 8.70
N LEU A 45 -7.90 -7.41 7.71
CA LEU A 45 -8.41 -6.64 6.57
C LEU A 45 -9.44 -7.45 5.75
N GLY A 46 -9.21 -8.75 5.56
CA GLY A 46 -10.14 -9.63 4.86
C GLY A 46 -11.50 -9.74 5.55
N GLY A 47 -11.51 -9.71 6.88
CA GLY A 47 -12.69 -9.81 7.74
C GLY A 47 -13.45 -8.51 8.01
N LEU A 48 -12.91 -7.34 7.64
CA LEU A 48 -13.60 -6.07 7.88
C LEU A 48 -14.93 -5.99 7.12
N SER A 49 -15.96 -5.48 7.80
CA SER A 49 -17.20 -5.09 7.14
C SER A 49 -17.04 -3.76 6.40
N LEU A 50 -17.92 -3.49 5.44
CA LEU A 50 -17.94 -2.20 4.73
C LEU A 50 -18.09 -1.02 5.70
N GLN A 51 -18.92 -1.17 6.75
CA GLN A 51 -19.11 -0.13 7.77
C GLN A 51 -17.80 0.16 8.53
N GLN A 52 -17.02 -0.87 8.85
CA GLN A 52 -15.71 -0.69 9.50
C GLN A 52 -14.70 -0.03 8.57
N ILE A 53 -14.69 -0.38 7.28
CA ILE A 53 -13.84 0.26 6.26
C ILE A 53 -14.15 1.75 6.15
N VAL A 54 -15.42 2.13 6.02
CA VAL A 54 -15.85 3.53 5.93
C VAL A 54 -15.49 4.31 7.21
N LYS A 55 -15.59 3.67 8.38
CA LYS A 55 -15.19 4.29 9.65
C LYS A 55 -13.69 4.54 9.70
N LEU A 56 -12.87 3.60 9.25
CA LEU A 56 -11.41 3.75 9.21
C LEU A 56 -10.99 4.80 8.18
N SER A 57 -11.67 4.86 7.03
CA SER A 57 -11.32 5.80 5.97
C SER A 57 -11.49 7.25 6.41
N ALA A 58 -12.44 7.56 7.29
CA ALA A 58 -12.68 8.90 7.84
C ALA A 58 -11.53 9.48 8.68
N SER A 59 -10.43 8.74 8.87
CA SER A 59 -9.19 9.26 9.47
C SER A 59 -8.64 10.45 8.67
N SER A 60 -8.14 11.46 9.39
CA SER A 60 -7.40 12.59 8.81
C SER A 60 -5.94 12.26 8.47
N LEU A 61 -5.50 11.03 8.74
CA LEU A 61 -4.17 10.52 8.40
C LEU A 61 -4.27 9.52 7.26
N VAL A 62 -3.28 9.56 6.36
CA VAL A 62 -3.14 8.57 5.29
C VAL A 62 -2.78 7.22 5.91
N LEU A 63 -3.60 6.20 5.62
CA LEU A 63 -3.41 4.84 6.15
C LEU A 63 -2.48 3.98 5.29
N CYS A 64 -2.31 4.31 4.00
CA CYS A 64 -1.38 3.60 3.13
C CYS A 64 0.06 4.11 3.31
N ARG A 65 1.02 3.18 3.46
CA ARG A 65 2.43 3.53 3.50
C ARG A 65 3.01 3.63 2.09
N PHE A 66 3.85 4.63 1.85
CA PHE A 66 4.70 4.63 0.67
C PHE A 66 5.76 3.54 0.81
N ARG A 67 5.91 2.69 -0.20
CA ARG A 67 6.97 1.67 -0.21
C ARG A 67 8.31 2.19 -0.73
N PHE A 68 8.38 3.48 -1.09
CA PHE A 68 9.58 4.13 -1.59
C PHE A 68 10.09 5.11 -0.53
N ASP A 69 10.70 4.58 0.52
CA ASP A 69 11.28 5.41 1.59
C ASP A 69 12.64 6.00 1.18
N ASP A 70 13.34 5.36 0.22
CA ASP A 70 14.67 5.76 -0.23
C ASP A 70 14.66 6.42 -1.62
N HIS A 71 15.09 7.69 -1.65
CA HIS A 71 15.34 8.49 -2.86
C HIS A 71 16.11 7.76 -3.99
N PRO A 72 17.15 6.92 -3.72
CA PRO A 72 17.84 6.20 -4.80
C PRO A 72 16.95 5.23 -5.56
N ILE A 73 15.97 4.58 -4.91
CA ILE A 73 15.05 3.64 -5.59
C ILE A 73 14.15 4.39 -6.56
N LEU A 74 13.56 5.51 -6.12
CA LEU A 74 12.74 6.37 -6.97
C LEU A 74 13.54 6.88 -8.19
N SER A 75 14.77 7.33 -7.97
CA SER A 75 15.63 7.80 -9.07
C SER A 75 16.03 6.70 -10.06
N ALA A 76 16.19 5.45 -9.62
CA ALA A 76 16.50 4.32 -10.50
C ALA A 76 15.30 3.89 -11.36
N LEU A 77 14.07 4.14 -10.87
CA LEU A 77 12.82 3.81 -11.57
C LEU A 77 12.41 4.87 -12.60
N THR A 78 12.84 6.12 -12.40
CA THR A 78 12.53 7.23 -13.30
C THR A 78 13.60 7.45 -14.38
N GLN A 79 14.73 6.72 -14.32
CA GLN A 79 15.71 6.74 -15.40
C GLN A 79 15.22 5.88 -16.58
N ASP A 80 15.19 6.45 -17.78
CA ASP A 80 14.80 5.77 -19.03
C ASP A 80 15.78 4.63 -19.36
N GLY A 81 15.46 3.44 -18.85
CA GLY A 81 16.14 2.20 -19.21
C GLY A 81 15.51 1.61 -20.46
N LYS A 82 16.32 1.24 -21.44
CA LYS A 82 15.89 0.71 -22.77
C LYS A 82 15.07 -0.59 -22.72
N ASN A 83 14.78 -1.16 -21.54
CA ASN A 83 14.02 -2.41 -21.38
C ASN A 83 13.12 -2.37 -20.13
N VAL A 84 11.82 -2.15 -20.37
CA VAL A 84 10.77 -2.01 -19.35
C VAL A 84 10.58 -3.28 -18.51
N GLN A 85 10.67 -4.48 -19.11
CA GLN A 85 10.52 -5.74 -18.37
C GLN A 85 11.65 -5.95 -17.35
N LEU A 86 12.89 -5.61 -17.72
CA LEU A 86 14.04 -5.69 -16.81
C LEU A 86 13.89 -4.70 -15.64
N GLN A 87 13.42 -3.48 -15.93
CA GLN A 87 13.15 -2.50 -14.89
C GLN A 87 12.06 -2.98 -13.92
N GLN A 88 10.93 -3.50 -14.43
CA GLN A 88 9.86 -4.05 -13.58
C GLN A 88 10.35 -5.16 -12.66
N ALA A 89 11.16 -6.09 -13.17
CA ALA A 89 11.76 -7.15 -12.36
C ALA A 89 12.70 -6.58 -11.29
N HIS A 90 13.55 -5.62 -11.65
CA HIS A 90 14.44 -4.94 -10.71
C HIS A 90 13.67 -4.21 -9.60
N THR A 91 12.56 -3.52 -9.93
CA THR A 91 11.66 -2.89 -8.96
C THR A 91 11.07 -3.90 -8.00
N ALA A 92 10.55 -5.02 -8.52
CA ALA A 92 9.94 -6.05 -7.70
C ALA A 92 10.95 -6.65 -6.70
N ILE A 93 12.19 -6.86 -7.14
CA ILE A 93 13.28 -7.35 -6.28
C ILE A 93 13.62 -6.32 -5.19
N LEU A 94 13.79 -5.03 -5.54
CA LEU A 94 14.06 -3.98 -4.56
C LEU A 94 12.95 -3.85 -3.52
N LEU A 95 11.68 -3.82 -3.97
CA LEU A 95 10.51 -3.73 -3.09
C LEU A 95 10.31 -4.97 -2.21
N ALA A 96 10.74 -6.14 -2.67
CA ALA A 96 10.74 -7.38 -1.88
C ALA A 96 11.81 -7.38 -0.79
N GLY A 97 12.97 -6.76 -1.06
CA GLY A 97 14.09 -6.65 -0.12
C GLY A 97 13.91 -5.59 0.97
N GLN A 98 12.96 -4.66 0.78
CA GLN A 98 12.65 -3.63 1.78
C GLN A 98 11.91 -4.30 2.96
N GLN A 99 12.67 -4.65 4.00
CA GLN A 99 12.11 -5.10 5.25
C GLN A 99 11.18 -3.99 5.78
N VAL A 100 9.95 -4.36 6.14
CA VAL A 100 9.09 -3.47 6.93
C VAL A 100 9.89 -3.15 8.18
N ALA A 101 10.41 -1.93 8.30
CA ALA A 101 11.08 -1.50 9.51
C ALA A 101 10.10 -1.74 10.66
N LEU A 102 10.40 -2.74 11.49
CA LEU A 102 9.73 -2.97 12.76
C LEU A 102 10.16 -1.81 13.64
N THR A 103 9.48 -0.68 13.52
CA THR A 103 9.57 0.41 14.47
C THR A 103 8.94 -0.08 15.75
N HIS A 104 9.80 -0.41 16.71
CA HIS A 104 9.48 -0.84 18.06
C HIS A 104 8.97 0.31 18.93
#